data_AF-A0A1I7SGF4-F1
#
_entry.id   AF-A0A1I7SGF4-F1
#
_cell.length_a   1.000
_cell.length_b   1.000
_cell.length_c   1.000
_cell.angle_alpha   90.00
_cell.angle_beta   90.00
_cell.angle_gamma   90.00
#
_symmetry.space_group_name_H-M   'P 1'
#
loop_
_entity.id
_entity.type
_entity.pdbx_description
1 polymer ?
#
loop_
_entity_poly.entity_id
_entity_poly.type
_entity_poly.pdbx_seq_one_letter_code
_entity_poly.pdbx_strand_id
1 'polypeptide(L)'
;MGFGSLLKVFLRYDKPFWANWTNSFVPLHIEGCSPESYLSKELHTFEPLEWEPNVLVGWLSGDGPKHIDWISDQELAQHITQHFRNSMPDVEVPEPRQLIRTSWLRDDNFRGSYTYISAEASQFKEDPLEILARPVFKSRKPRILFAGEATHSTIYQTTIGAYLSGRREAERIDFYSSRFTNTNDELYRKIQEEKREESVKSMLKSIDFITA
;
A
#
# COMPACT_ATOMS: atom_id res chain seq x y z
N MET A 1 -10.02 9.14 -3.57
CA MET A 1 -9.45 7.79 -3.47
C MET A 1 -9.83 7.25 -2.11
N GLY A 2 -10.16 5.97 -2.04
CA GLY A 2 -10.39 5.29 -0.78
C GLY A 2 -9.18 4.44 -0.40
N PHE A 3 -9.04 4.15 0.89
CA PHE A 3 -8.04 3.22 1.39
C PHE A 3 -8.74 2.13 2.21
N GLY A 4 -8.66 0.90 1.72
CA GLY A 4 -9.50 -0.20 2.15
C GLY A 4 -9.19 -0.72 3.55
N SER A 5 -10.07 -1.58 4.02
CA SER A 5 -9.96 -2.30 5.27
C SER A 5 -10.27 -3.78 5.03
N LEU A 6 -9.26 -4.54 4.62
CA LEU A 6 -9.30 -6.00 4.58
C LEU A 6 -8.36 -6.56 5.65
N LEU A 7 -8.82 -7.56 6.39
CA LEU A 7 -8.00 -8.22 7.41
C LEU A 7 -8.02 -9.74 7.30
N LYS A 8 -6.86 -10.33 7.62
CA LYS A 8 -6.70 -11.75 7.92
C LYS A 8 -6.59 -11.98 9.42
N VAL A 9 -7.27 -13.02 9.89
CA VAL A 9 -7.10 -13.58 11.22
C VAL A 9 -6.66 -15.03 11.09
N PHE A 10 -5.68 -15.45 11.87
CA PHE A 10 -5.18 -16.81 11.90
C PHE A 10 -5.60 -17.44 13.23
N LEU A 11 -6.30 -18.56 13.16
CA LEU A 11 -6.87 -19.27 14.30
C LEU A 11 -6.14 -20.61 14.41
N ARG A 12 -5.25 -20.72 15.39
CA ARG A 12 -4.50 -21.95 15.65
C ARG A 12 -5.23 -22.80 16.67
N TYR A 13 -5.47 -24.06 16.33
CA TYR A 13 -6.09 -25.06 17.20
C TYR A 13 -5.05 -26.09 17.65
N ASP A 14 -5.35 -26.85 18.71
CA ASP A 14 -4.51 -28.00 19.08
C ASP A 14 -4.68 -29.15 18.08
N LYS A 15 -5.90 -29.31 17.55
CA LYS A 15 -6.25 -30.25 16.48
C LYS A 15 -7.31 -29.64 15.57
N PRO A 16 -7.35 -29.98 14.27
CA PRO A 16 -8.39 -29.52 13.37
C PRO A 16 -9.74 -30.08 13.82
N PHE A 17 -10.78 -29.24 13.87
CA PHE A 17 -12.16 -29.70 14.05
C PHE A 17 -12.86 -29.99 12.70
N TRP A 18 -12.18 -29.69 11.60
CA TRP A 18 -12.66 -29.90 10.24
C TRP A 18 -12.07 -31.16 9.62
N ALA A 19 -12.66 -31.60 8.51
CA ALA A 19 -12.19 -32.78 7.80
C ALA A 19 -10.98 -32.45 6.91
N ASN A 20 -10.10 -33.43 6.64
CA ASN A 20 -8.91 -33.24 5.81
C ASN A 20 -9.20 -32.81 4.37
N TRP A 21 -10.43 -33.01 3.88
CA TRP A 21 -10.87 -32.62 2.54
C TRP A 21 -11.61 -31.28 2.52
N THR A 22 -11.71 -30.60 3.66
CA THR A 22 -12.31 -29.27 3.74
C THR A 22 -11.38 -28.23 3.11
N ASN A 23 -11.84 -27.56 2.06
CA ASN A 23 -11.08 -26.49 1.40
C ASN A 23 -11.40 -25.12 1.99
N SER A 24 -12.68 -24.86 2.27
CA SER A 24 -13.12 -23.57 2.81
C SER A 24 -14.45 -23.69 3.55
N PHE A 25 -14.65 -22.76 4.48
CA PHE A 25 -15.93 -22.44 5.09
C PHE A 25 -16.33 -21.06 4.62
N VAL A 26 -17.53 -20.94 4.05
CA VAL A 26 -18.08 -19.65 3.60
C VAL A 26 -19.32 -19.37 4.44
N PRO A 27 -19.23 -18.48 5.44
CA PRO A 27 -20.40 -17.97 6.15
C PRO A 27 -21.43 -17.41 5.17
N LEU A 28 -22.67 -17.87 5.31
CA LEU A 28 -23.82 -17.31 4.59
C LEU A 28 -24.72 -16.61 5.59
N HIS A 29 -24.82 -15.30 5.46
CA HIS A 29 -25.76 -14.50 6.23
C HIS A 29 -27.10 -14.43 5.49
N ILE A 30 -28.17 -14.88 6.13
CA ILE A 30 -29.54 -14.81 5.62
C ILE A 30 -30.34 -13.92 6.57
N GLU A 31 -30.83 -12.79 6.05
CA GLU A 31 -31.64 -11.84 6.80
C GLU A 31 -32.88 -12.52 7.39
N GLY A 32 -33.11 -12.33 8.70
CA GLY A 32 -34.21 -12.96 9.43
C GLY A 32 -34.00 -14.43 9.84
N CYS A 33 -32.94 -15.10 9.37
CA CYS A 33 -32.62 -16.49 9.76
C CYS A 33 -31.32 -16.61 10.53
N SER A 34 -30.30 -15.82 10.18
CA SER A 34 -29.02 -15.82 10.87
C SER A 34 -29.10 -14.97 12.15
N PRO A 35 -28.44 -15.38 13.24
CA PRO A 35 -28.31 -14.54 14.43
C PRO A 35 -27.72 -13.18 14.07
N GLU A 36 -28.34 -12.10 14.52
CA GLU A 36 -27.79 -10.76 14.35
C GLU A 36 -26.59 -10.59 15.27
N SER A 37 -25.41 -10.58 14.66
CA SER A 37 -24.15 -10.22 15.31
C SER A 37 -23.46 -9.22 14.40
N TYR A 38 -22.94 -8.15 15.01
CA TYR A 38 -22.19 -7.11 14.30
C TYR A 38 -20.99 -7.67 13.53
N LEU A 39 -20.44 -8.81 13.97
CA LEU A 39 -19.29 -9.42 13.33
C LEU A 39 -19.68 -10.47 12.28
N SER A 40 -20.80 -11.17 12.45
CA SER A 40 -21.18 -12.28 11.56
C SER A 40 -21.37 -11.85 10.10
N LYS A 41 -21.76 -10.59 9.85
CA LYS A 41 -21.91 -10.03 8.50
C LYS A 41 -20.57 -9.73 7.82
N GLU A 42 -19.51 -9.61 8.61
CA GLU A 42 -18.18 -9.17 8.17
C GLU A 42 -17.21 -10.35 7.96
N LEU A 43 -17.61 -11.58 8.34
CA LEU A 43 -16.85 -12.81 8.13
C LEU A 43 -17.11 -13.35 6.71
N HIS A 44 -16.06 -13.51 5.89
CA HIS A 44 -16.21 -13.90 4.48
C HIS A 44 -15.89 -15.36 4.19
N THR A 45 -14.66 -15.77 4.51
CA THR A 45 -14.17 -17.10 4.18
C THR A 45 -13.18 -17.52 5.26
N PHE A 46 -13.21 -18.78 5.63
CA PHE A 46 -12.17 -19.42 6.42
C PHE A 46 -11.58 -20.59 5.65
N GLU A 47 -10.26 -20.69 5.60
CA GLU A 47 -9.57 -21.71 4.82
C GLU A 47 -8.49 -22.36 5.68
N PRO A 48 -8.37 -23.70 5.68
CA PRO A 48 -7.22 -24.36 6.28
C PRO A 48 -5.93 -23.92 5.61
N LEU A 49 -4.93 -23.62 6.42
CA LEU A 49 -3.63 -23.19 5.93
C LEU A 49 -2.83 -24.40 5.44
N GLU A 50 -2.47 -24.40 4.15
CA GLU A 50 -1.85 -25.57 3.49
C GLU A 50 -0.58 -26.07 4.20
N TRP A 51 0.26 -25.16 4.70
CA TRP A 51 1.54 -25.48 5.33
C TRP A 51 1.47 -25.65 6.86
N GLU A 52 0.31 -25.39 7.48
CA GLU A 52 0.08 -25.59 8.92
C GLU A 52 -1.35 -26.09 9.14
N PRO A 53 -1.56 -27.42 9.22
CA PRO A 53 -2.88 -28.04 9.15
C PRO A 53 -3.78 -27.71 10.34
N ASN A 54 -3.23 -27.18 11.43
CA ASN A 54 -3.98 -26.80 12.62
C ASN A 54 -4.41 -25.32 12.61
N VAL A 55 -4.20 -24.59 11.51
CA VAL A 55 -4.54 -23.17 11.40
C VAL A 55 -5.63 -22.95 10.37
N LEU A 56 -6.68 -22.21 10.76
CA LEU A 56 -7.63 -21.58 9.83
C LEU A 56 -7.25 -20.13 9.61
N VAL A 57 -7.27 -19.69 8.35
CA VAL A 57 -7.18 -18.28 7.97
C VAL A 57 -8.58 -17.76 7.68
N GLY A 58 -9.06 -16.84 8.51
CA GLY A 58 -10.31 -16.11 8.31
C GLY A 58 -10.08 -14.77 7.64
N TRP A 59 -10.97 -14.40 6.73
CA TRP A 59 -10.99 -13.10 6.09
C TRP A 59 -12.15 -12.25 6.61
N LEU A 60 -11.83 -11.02 7.02
CA LEU A 60 -12.79 -10.00 7.42
C LEU A 60 -12.69 -8.81 6.49
N SER A 61 -13.82 -8.36 5.95
CA SER A 61 -13.88 -7.16 5.12
C SER A 61 -15.00 -6.23 5.63
N GLY A 62 -15.41 -5.26 4.82
CA GLY A 62 -16.42 -4.27 5.22
C GLY A 62 -15.98 -3.47 6.45
N ASP A 63 -16.88 -3.39 7.43
CA ASP A 63 -16.63 -2.73 8.71
C ASP A 63 -15.96 -3.66 9.74
N GLY A 64 -15.80 -4.95 9.42
CA GLY A 64 -15.15 -5.95 10.26
C GLY A 64 -13.84 -5.48 10.89
N PRO A 65 -12.83 -5.03 10.11
CA PRO A 65 -11.56 -4.56 10.67
C PRO A 65 -11.70 -3.36 11.62
N LYS A 66 -12.67 -2.45 11.37
CA LYS A 66 -12.93 -1.33 12.28
C LYS A 66 -13.45 -1.82 13.62
N HIS A 67 -14.30 -2.84 13.63
CA HIS A 67 -14.84 -3.40 14.85
C HIS A 67 -13.78 -4.16 15.64
N ILE A 68 -13.03 -5.02 14.96
CA ILE A 68 -12.16 -5.94 15.67
C ILE A 68 -10.89 -5.26 16.19
N ASP A 69 -10.43 -4.17 15.58
CA ASP A 69 -9.25 -3.43 16.05
C ASP A 69 -9.35 -2.90 17.50
N TRP A 70 -10.56 -2.88 18.08
CA TRP A 70 -10.83 -2.42 19.44
C TRP A 70 -11.17 -3.50 20.46
N ILE A 71 -11.33 -4.76 20.02
CA ILE A 71 -11.63 -5.89 20.92
C ILE A 71 -10.39 -6.73 21.16
N SER A 72 -10.38 -7.53 22.22
CA SER A 72 -9.26 -8.44 22.51
C SER A 72 -9.23 -9.65 21.57
N ASP A 73 -8.07 -10.29 21.44
CA ASP A 73 -7.93 -11.52 20.65
C ASP A 73 -8.78 -12.67 21.22
N GLN A 74 -8.93 -12.73 22.55
CA GLN A 74 -9.79 -13.70 23.23
C GLN A 74 -11.27 -13.47 22.89
N GLU A 75 -11.73 -12.24 22.94
CA GLU A 75 -13.11 -11.87 22.60
C GLU A 75 -13.40 -12.21 21.13
N LEU A 76 -12.51 -11.83 20.22
CA LEU A 76 -12.64 -12.18 18.80
C LEU A 76 -12.68 -13.71 18.57
N ALA A 77 -11.81 -14.46 19.24
CA ALA A 77 -11.81 -15.92 19.18
C ALA A 77 -13.15 -16.51 19.64
N GLN A 78 -13.74 -15.99 20.72
CA GLN A 78 -15.05 -16.42 21.21
C GLN A 78 -16.17 -16.12 20.21
N HIS A 79 -16.18 -14.93 19.62
CA HIS A 79 -17.16 -14.56 18.60
C HIS A 79 -17.10 -15.48 17.37
N ILE A 80 -15.90 -15.75 16.85
CA ILE A 80 -15.71 -16.64 15.70
C ILE A 80 -16.10 -18.09 16.07
N THR A 81 -15.71 -18.55 17.25
CA THR A 81 -16.06 -19.90 17.72
C THR A 81 -17.58 -20.05 17.85
N GLN A 82 -18.27 -19.06 18.42
CA GLN A 82 -19.72 -19.09 18.55
C GLN A 82 -20.41 -19.04 17.18
N HIS A 83 -19.86 -18.28 16.23
CA HIS A 83 -20.35 -18.28 14.85
C HIS A 83 -20.30 -19.70 14.25
N PHE A 84 -19.17 -20.39 14.35
CA PHE A 84 -19.05 -21.76 13.85
C PHE A 84 -19.99 -22.74 14.58
N ARG A 85 -20.12 -22.67 15.91
CA ARG A 85 -21.04 -23.53 16.68
C ARG A 85 -22.50 -23.32 16.27
N ASN A 86 -22.90 -22.09 16.01
CA ASN A 86 -24.26 -21.78 15.53
C ASN A 86 -24.50 -22.30 14.11
N SER A 87 -23.47 -22.23 13.25
CA SER A 87 -23.56 -22.67 11.85
C SER A 87 -23.42 -24.18 11.67
N MET A 88 -22.75 -24.87 12.59
CA MET A 88 -22.45 -26.31 12.53
C MET A 88 -22.78 -26.96 13.88
N PRO A 89 -24.08 -27.10 14.23
CA PRO A 89 -24.49 -27.58 15.55
C PRO A 89 -24.04 -29.02 15.86
N ASP A 90 -23.80 -29.83 14.83
CA ASP A 90 -23.38 -31.23 14.96
C ASP A 90 -21.85 -31.40 15.09
N VAL A 91 -21.09 -30.30 15.08
CA VAL A 91 -19.62 -30.32 15.15
C VAL A 91 -19.17 -29.71 16.48
N GLU A 92 -18.32 -30.43 17.21
CA GLU A 92 -17.69 -29.90 18.41
C GLU A 92 -16.56 -28.94 18.01
N VAL A 93 -16.87 -27.64 17.99
CA VAL A 93 -15.90 -26.59 17.64
C VAL A 93 -15.21 -26.07 18.92
N PRO A 94 -13.89 -26.34 19.11
CA PRO A 94 -13.13 -25.80 20.23
C PRO A 94 -12.83 -24.31 20.03
N GLU A 95 -12.49 -23.59 21.11
CA GLU A 95 -11.85 -22.28 20.96
C GLU A 95 -10.42 -22.45 20.44
N PRO A 96 -9.93 -21.54 19.58
CA PRO A 96 -8.54 -21.59 19.13
C PRO A 96 -7.60 -21.33 20.30
N ARG A 97 -6.51 -22.07 20.36
CA ARG A 97 -5.42 -21.88 21.32
C ARG A 97 -4.77 -20.51 21.16
N GLN A 98 -4.69 -20.02 19.93
CA GLN A 98 -4.07 -18.74 19.63
C GLN A 98 -4.77 -18.08 18.45
N LEU A 99 -5.03 -16.78 18.57
CA LEU A 99 -5.45 -15.93 17.47
C LEU A 99 -4.29 -14.99 17.12
N ILE A 100 -3.98 -14.87 15.83
CA ILE A 100 -2.96 -13.95 15.32
C ILE A 100 -3.62 -13.07 14.26
N ARG A 101 -3.39 -11.76 14.34
CA ARG A 101 -3.92 -10.80 13.37
C ARG A 101 -3.02 -9.56 13.31
N THR A 102 -3.26 -8.75 12.28
CA THR A 102 -2.68 -7.41 12.17
C THR A 102 -3.79 -6.38 12.41
N SER A 103 -3.47 -5.21 12.95
CA SER A 103 -4.45 -4.11 13.04
C SER A 103 -4.07 -3.00 12.06
N TRP A 104 -4.33 -3.23 10.78
CA TRP A 104 -3.89 -2.35 9.69
C TRP A 104 -4.43 -0.92 9.81
N LEU A 105 -5.63 -0.72 10.39
CA LEU A 105 -6.21 0.61 10.55
C LEU A 105 -5.56 1.40 11.69
N ARG A 106 -5.07 0.70 12.72
CA ARG A 106 -4.40 1.32 13.88
C ARG A 106 -2.90 1.48 13.71
N ASP A 107 -2.27 0.76 12.78
CA ASP A 107 -0.85 0.93 12.50
C ASP A 107 -0.62 2.28 11.80
N ASP A 108 0.10 3.18 12.47
CA ASP A 108 0.40 4.52 11.99
C ASP A 108 1.14 4.55 10.65
N ASN A 109 1.83 3.47 10.30
CA ASN A 109 2.58 3.35 9.04
C ASN A 109 1.71 2.90 7.86
N PHE A 110 0.54 2.31 8.12
CA PHE A 110 -0.33 1.75 7.07
C PHE A 110 -1.69 2.44 7.03
N ARG A 111 -2.39 2.56 8.17
CA ARG A 111 -3.72 3.21 8.30
C ARG A 111 -4.81 2.62 7.38
N GLY A 112 -4.65 1.36 6.98
CA GLY A 112 -5.54 0.59 6.12
C GLY A 112 -4.78 -0.47 5.33
N SER A 113 -5.48 -1.16 4.42
CA SER A 113 -4.93 -2.29 3.66
C SER A 113 -4.34 -1.86 2.31
N TYR A 114 -5.18 -1.35 1.40
CA TYR A 114 -4.77 -0.99 0.04
C TYR A 114 -5.80 -0.08 -0.63
N THR A 115 -5.34 0.70 -1.61
CA THR A 115 -6.11 1.76 -2.28
C THR A 115 -7.25 1.24 -3.13
N TYR A 116 -8.41 1.90 -3.15
CA TYR A 116 -9.47 1.63 -4.12
C TYR A 116 -10.02 2.92 -4.74
N ILE A 117 -10.67 2.80 -5.91
CA ILE A 117 -11.35 3.93 -6.54
C ILE A 117 -12.70 4.13 -5.85
N SER A 118 -12.83 5.19 -5.07
CA SER A 118 -14.09 5.57 -4.43
C SER A 118 -15.09 6.14 -5.43
N ALA A 119 -16.37 6.19 -5.08
CA ALA A 119 -17.43 6.74 -5.93
C ALA A 119 -17.19 8.23 -6.28
N GLU A 120 -16.53 8.98 -5.40
CA GLU A 120 -16.12 10.37 -5.66
C GLU A 120 -14.91 10.42 -6.60
N ALA A 121 -13.93 9.51 -6.42
CA ALA A 121 -12.73 9.46 -7.25
C ALA A 121 -13.05 9.04 -8.69
N SER A 122 -14.02 8.14 -8.88
CA SER A 122 -14.45 7.69 -10.21
C SER A 122 -15.14 8.79 -11.03
N GLN A 123 -15.56 9.90 -10.39
CA GLN A 123 -16.15 11.06 -11.07
C GLN A 123 -15.08 12.02 -11.61
N PHE A 124 -13.79 11.78 -11.34
CA PHE A 124 -12.73 12.63 -11.83
C PHE A 124 -12.58 12.47 -13.35
N LYS A 125 -12.27 13.59 -14.04
CA LYS A 125 -12.06 13.57 -15.50
C LYS A 125 -10.78 12.85 -15.92
N GLU A 126 -9.79 12.86 -15.03
CA GLU A 126 -8.49 12.23 -15.23
C GLU A 126 -8.38 11.05 -14.26
N ASP A 127 -7.58 10.04 -14.62
CA ASP A 127 -7.33 8.90 -13.75
C ASP A 127 -6.72 9.37 -12.42
N PRO A 128 -7.39 9.13 -11.27
CA PRO A 128 -6.89 9.58 -9.98
C PRO A 128 -5.56 8.93 -9.57
N LEU A 129 -5.23 7.73 -10.05
CA LEU A 129 -3.92 7.09 -9.80
C LEU A 129 -2.81 7.81 -10.59
N GLU A 130 -3.09 8.23 -11.82
CA GLU A 130 -2.17 9.06 -12.61
C GLU A 130 -1.99 10.44 -11.99
N ILE A 131 -3.03 11.01 -11.39
CA ILE A 131 -2.92 12.26 -10.61
C ILE A 131 -1.96 12.06 -9.43
N LEU A 132 -2.11 10.98 -8.66
CA LEU A 132 -1.24 10.67 -7.52
C LEU A 132 0.22 10.39 -7.94
N ALA A 133 0.45 9.88 -9.14
CA ALA A 133 1.79 9.61 -9.67
C ALA A 133 2.55 10.86 -10.15
N ARG A 134 1.91 12.05 -10.19
CA ARG A 134 2.51 13.29 -10.71
C ARG A 134 3.54 13.85 -9.73
N PRO A 135 4.79 14.10 -10.17
CA PRO A 135 5.77 14.80 -9.35
C PRO A 135 5.36 16.23 -9.06
N VAL A 136 5.83 16.74 -7.92
CA VAL A 136 5.84 18.17 -7.64
C VAL A 136 7.12 18.77 -8.20
N PHE A 137 6.98 19.73 -9.11
CA PHE A 137 8.09 20.42 -9.75
C PHE A 137 8.42 21.75 -9.08
N LYS A 138 9.71 22.08 -9.00
CA LYS A 138 10.22 23.43 -8.70
C LYS A 138 11.24 23.81 -9.77
N SER A 139 11.04 24.94 -10.42
CA SER A 139 11.92 25.44 -11.50
C SER A 139 12.23 24.38 -12.56
N ARG A 140 11.18 23.68 -13.04
CA ARG A 140 11.24 22.57 -14.01
C ARG A 140 12.01 21.32 -13.56
N LYS A 141 12.35 21.20 -12.28
CA LYS A 141 12.97 20.00 -11.69
C LYS A 141 11.97 19.30 -10.77
N PRO A 142 11.78 17.97 -10.85
CA PRO A 142 10.99 17.26 -9.86
C PRO A 142 11.70 17.34 -8.50
N ARG A 143 10.94 17.66 -7.44
CA ARG A 143 11.44 17.75 -6.06
C ARG A 143 10.80 16.73 -5.14
N ILE A 144 9.55 16.37 -5.43
CA ILE A 144 8.81 15.34 -4.72
C ILE A 144 8.27 14.40 -5.78
N LEU A 145 8.53 13.11 -5.58
CA LEU A 145 8.12 12.03 -6.47
C LEU A 145 7.30 11.03 -5.65
N PHE A 146 6.32 10.39 -6.29
CA PHE A 146 5.41 9.47 -5.63
C PHE A 146 5.49 8.10 -6.29
N ALA A 147 5.75 7.09 -5.46
CA ALA A 147 5.75 5.68 -5.82
C ALA A 147 4.88 4.91 -4.81
N GLY A 148 4.59 3.65 -5.11
CA GLY A 148 3.73 2.80 -4.30
C GLY A 148 2.51 2.34 -5.08
N GLU A 149 1.78 1.38 -4.50
CA GLU A 149 0.66 0.71 -5.16
C GLU A 149 -0.40 1.70 -5.68
N ALA A 150 -0.67 2.77 -4.91
CA ALA A 150 -1.63 3.83 -5.23
C ALA A 150 -1.21 4.77 -6.37
N THR A 151 -0.08 4.51 -7.03
CA THR A 151 0.46 5.35 -8.10
C THR A 151 0.62 4.60 -9.42
N HIS A 152 0.06 3.40 -9.54
CA HIS A 152 0.11 2.61 -10.77
C HIS A 152 -1.29 2.40 -11.35
N SER A 153 -1.61 3.05 -12.46
CA SER A 153 -2.97 3.12 -13.04
C SER A 153 -3.63 1.75 -13.32
N THR A 154 -2.85 0.76 -13.74
CA THR A 154 -3.42 -0.53 -14.20
C THR A 154 -3.36 -1.68 -13.19
N ILE A 155 -2.42 -1.68 -12.24
CA ILE A 155 -2.18 -2.80 -11.30
C ILE A 155 -1.94 -2.30 -9.87
N TYR A 156 -2.65 -1.24 -9.48
CA TYR A 156 -2.77 -0.80 -8.08
C TYR A 156 -3.32 -1.93 -7.18
N GLN A 157 -3.21 -1.78 -5.86
CA GLN A 157 -3.48 -2.82 -4.84
C GLN A 157 -2.52 -4.03 -4.83
N THR A 158 -1.47 -4.02 -5.65
CA THR A 158 -0.55 -5.15 -5.77
C THR A 158 0.89 -4.77 -5.44
N THR A 159 1.64 -5.75 -4.92
CA THR A 159 3.08 -5.62 -4.71
C THR A 159 3.83 -5.34 -6.01
N ILE A 160 3.36 -5.93 -7.13
CA ILE A 160 3.96 -5.70 -8.45
C ILE A 160 3.75 -4.24 -8.89
N GLY A 161 2.55 -3.68 -8.70
CA GLY A 161 2.28 -2.26 -8.97
C GLY A 161 3.15 -1.32 -8.13
N ALA A 162 3.33 -1.64 -6.85
CA ALA A 162 4.24 -0.90 -5.97
C ALA A 162 5.69 -0.97 -6.47
N TYR A 163 6.16 -2.15 -6.87
CA TYR A 163 7.50 -2.34 -7.42
C TYR A 163 7.72 -1.56 -8.72
N LEU A 164 6.80 -1.68 -9.68
CA LEU A 164 6.92 -1.02 -10.98
C LEU A 164 6.84 0.51 -10.85
N SER A 165 5.99 1.04 -9.98
CA SER A 165 5.96 2.48 -9.71
C SER A 165 7.25 2.97 -9.04
N GLY A 166 7.85 2.18 -8.14
CA GLY A 166 9.16 2.48 -7.56
C GLY A 166 10.25 2.57 -8.62
N ARG A 167 10.30 1.60 -9.53
CA ARG A 167 11.21 1.62 -10.68
C ARG A 167 11.01 2.85 -11.57
N ARG A 168 9.77 3.18 -11.90
CA ARG A 168 9.41 4.36 -12.69
C ARG A 168 9.97 5.65 -12.09
N GLU A 169 9.84 5.84 -10.77
CA GLU A 169 10.38 7.03 -10.12
C GLU A 169 11.91 7.01 -10.00
N ALA A 170 12.53 5.85 -9.83
CA ALA A 170 13.99 5.72 -9.86
C ALA A 170 14.58 6.10 -11.23
N GLU A 171 14.00 5.59 -12.31
CA GLU A 171 14.38 5.94 -13.69
C GLU A 171 14.17 7.43 -13.97
N ARG A 172 13.09 8.02 -13.43
CA ARG A 172 12.84 9.47 -13.52
C ARG A 172 13.90 10.28 -12.78
N ILE A 173 14.33 9.85 -11.58
CA ILE A 173 15.40 10.51 -10.84
C ILE A 173 16.71 10.46 -11.63
N ASP A 174 17.08 9.31 -12.18
CA ASP A 174 18.29 9.14 -12.99
C ASP A 174 18.29 10.05 -14.22
N PHE A 175 17.18 10.07 -14.96
CA PHE A 175 17.00 10.93 -16.13
C PHE A 175 17.17 12.42 -15.83
N TYR A 176 16.57 12.90 -14.73
CA TYR A 176 16.71 14.31 -14.36
C TYR A 176 18.11 14.61 -13.81
N SER A 177 18.70 13.71 -13.05
CA SER A 177 20.04 13.90 -12.47
C SER A 177 21.12 14.00 -13.55
N SER A 178 21.11 13.09 -14.53
CA SER A 178 22.04 13.08 -15.66
C SER A 178 21.94 14.30 -16.58
N ARG A 179 20.73 14.85 -16.76
CA ARG A 179 20.56 16.10 -17.53
C ARG A 179 21.09 17.32 -16.79
N PHE A 180 20.91 17.39 -15.47
CA PHE A 180 21.36 18.55 -14.70
C PHE A 180 22.85 18.60 -14.46
N THR A 181 23.55 17.46 -14.37
CA THR A 181 25.03 17.45 -14.36
C THR A 181 25.54 18.06 -15.66
N ASN A 182 25.03 17.61 -16.80
CA ASN A 182 25.47 18.10 -18.11
C ASN A 182 25.17 19.60 -18.32
N THR A 183 23.98 20.08 -17.97
CA THR A 183 23.64 21.51 -18.15
C THR A 183 24.43 22.41 -17.20
N ASN A 184 24.66 21.98 -15.96
CA ASN A 184 25.48 22.75 -15.02
C ASN A 184 26.95 22.77 -15.49
N ASP A 185 27.50 21.65 -15.95
CA ASP A 185 28.87 21.58 -16.46
C ASP A 185 29.06 22.46 -17.71
N GLU A 186 28.09 22.50 -18.62
CA GLU A 186 28.11 23.42 -19.77
C GLU A 186 28.04 24.89 -19.34
N LEU A 187 27.18 25.22 -18.38
CA LEU A 187 27.06 26.59 -17.87
C LEU A 187 28.33 27.02 -17.13
N TYR A 188 28.92 26.15 -16.32
CA TYR A 188 30.20 26.39 -15.65
C TYR A 188 31.33 26.59 -16.65
N ARG A 189 31.39 25.78 -17.73
CA ARG A 189 32.36 25.98 -18.82
C ARG A 189 32.21 27.34 -19.50
N LYS A 190 30.98 27.73 -19.86
CA LYS A 190 30.72 29.05 -20.45
C LYS A 190 31.14 30.21 -19.54
N ILE A 191 30.84 30.13 -18.25
CA ILE A 191 31.24 31.16 -17.28
C ILE A 191 32.78 31.24 -17.16
N GLN A 192 33.49 30.11 -17.26
CA GLN A 192 34.96 30.12 -17.25
C GLN A 192 35.57 30.69 -18.54
N GLU A 193 34.98 30.40 -19.69
CA GLU A 193 35.39 30.98 -20.98
C GLU A 193 35.20 32.50 -21.02
N GLU A 194 34.04 33.00 -20.60
CA GLU A 194 33.77 34.44 -20.52
C GLU A 194 34.75 35.17 -19.60
N LYS A 195 35.03 34.61 -18.40
CA LYS A 195 36.02 35.17 -17.47
C LYS A 195 37.44 35.18 -18.06
N ARG A 196 37.80 34.16 -18.84
CA ARG A 196 39.10 34.08 -19.50
C ARG A 196 39.22 35.12 -20.60
N GLU A 197 38.17 35.32 -21.40
CA GLU A 197 38.14 36.37 -22.41
C GLU A 197 38.22 37.79 -21.82
N GLU A 198 37.51 38.04 -20.72
CA GLU A 198 37.60 39.33 -20.01
C GLU A 198 39.01 39.58 -19.46
N SER A 199 39.66 38.57 -18.88
CA SER A 199 41.03 38.68 -18.38
C SER A 199 42.03 38.97 -19.51
N VAL A 200 41.89 38.31 -20.67
CA VAL A 200 42.73 38.57 -21.85
C VAL A 200 42.49 39.98 -22.39
N LYS A 201 41.23 40.43 -22.52
CA LYS A 201 40.90 41.80 -22.94
C LYS A 201 41.46 42.85 -21.98
N SER A 202 41.45 42.59 -20.67
CA SER A 202 42.05 43.48 -19.68
C SER A 202 43.57 43.56 -19.81
N MET A 203 44.24 42.44 -20.07
CA MET A 203 45.70 42.41 -20.29
C MET A 203 46.11 43.14 -21.58
N LEU A 204 45.33 43.00 -22.65
CA LEU A 204 45.62 43.70 -23.90
C LEU A 204 45.47 45.23 -23.75
N LYS A 205 44.43 45.69 -23.03
CA LYS A 205 44.26 47.12 -22.71
C LYS A 205 45.40 47.71 -21.87
N SER A 206 46.02 46.93 -20.98
CA SER A 206 47.16 47.42 -20.20
C SER A 206 48.48 47.43 -20.98
N ILE A 207 48.59 46.62 -22.04
CA ILE A 207 49.74 46.65 -22.96
C ILE A 207 49.66 47.87 -23.88
N ASP A 208 48.48 48.19 -24.42
CA ASP A 208 48.29 49.36 -25.30
C ASP A 208 48.61 50.70 -24.60
N PHE A 209 48.51 50.75 -23.27
CA PHE A 209 48.87 51.92 -22.45
C PHE A 209 50.38 52.09 -22.22
N ILE A 210 51.20 51.08 -22.50
CA ILE A 210 52.66 51.10 -22.27
C ILE A 210 53.42 51.43 -23.57
N THR A 211 52.75 51.33 -24.73
CA THR A 211 53.34 51.54 -26.06
C THR A 211 52.94 52.85 -26.77
N ALA A 212 52.24 53.75 -26.09
CA ALA A 212 51.87 55.09 -26.58
C ALA A 212 52.68 56.18 -25.86
#